data_AF-A0A9P7MGZ5-F1
#
_entry.id   AF-A0A9P7MGZ5-F1
#
_cell.length_a   1.000
_cell.length_b   1.000
_cell.length_c   1.000
_cell.angle_alpha   90.00
_cell.angle_beta   90.00
_cell.angle_gamma   90.00
#
_symmetry.space_group_name_H-M   'P 1'
#
loop_
_entity.id
_entity.type
_entity.pdbx_description
1 polymer ?
#
loop_
_entity_poly.entity_id
_entity_poly.type
_entity_poly.pdbx_seq_one_letter_code
_entity_poly.pdbx_strand_id
1 'polypeptide(L)'
;MALILKQQNESILLRQRIQELERQIQEKDGELKQGRETHTTLQLVEEGDGILQQFQEREPKELQQVRERKREVEQRKREVEERHRQVEEMARAQQQDQAIASALQQAKERERQAQKRETTLQQEKDKALQQAQNGERQALERASELREERLRASQLQRERDWVLQLVQEKDLALQASTLDEYVKECHGSLFSKLTIDPEAQHGRDATTADIRGKWQPRKVMEWTSFLTEQRLIFNHVCDVFPPAVRPFPRLITVKENGSKIAPITDEKSMAKFISHNIEEPVKNNMIELQSVDKLGKIYRNDVRVDFTNDAEHAKPFETETTSSQPREPVRTRFCICHDPAVAMSMASSTMLYVWEPKAPYDITVEQLRTLLRPTTSFGEVAEGRDSGKASRRSGC
;
A
#
# COMPACT_ATOMS: atom_id res chain seq x y z
N MET A 1 -21.03 5.33 12.57
CA MET A 1 -22.47 5.05 12.27
C MET A 1 -23.18 6.20 11.56
N ALA A 2 -23.06 7.47 12.00
CA ALA A 2 -23.80 8.60 11.41
C ALA A 2 -23.69 8.77 9.86
N LEU A 3 -22.51 8.48 9.27
CA LEU A 3 -22.31 8.59 7.81
C LEU A 3 -23.15 7.61 6.98
N ILE A 4 -23.38 6.39 7.48
CA ILE A 4 -24.14 5.35 6.76
C ILE A 4 -25.63 5.73 6.67
N LEU A 5 -26.18 6.29 7.75
CA LEU A 5 -27.57 6.76 7.81
C LEU A 5 -27.84 7.92 6.84
N LYS A 6 -26.87 8.83 6.66
CA LYS A 6 -27.00 9.94 5.71
C LYS A 6 -27.09 9.44 4.26
N GLN A 7 -26.24 8.48 3.90
CA GLN A 7 -26.19 7.90 2.56
C GLN A 7 -27.44 7.05 2.22
N GLN A 8 -28.03 6.38 3.23
CA GLN A 8 -29.32 5.69 3.05
C GLN A 8 -30.48 6.66 2.82
N ASN A 9 -30.55 7.78 3.56
CA ASN A 9 -31.59 8.80 3.35
C ASN A 9 -31.51 9.45 1.95
N GLU A 10 -30.32 9.75 1.45
CA GLU A 10 -30.14 10.29 0.09
C GLU A 10 -30.61 9.30 -0.99
N SER A 11 -30.38 7.98 -0.81
CA SER A 11 -30.87 6.94 -1.72
C SER A 11 -32.41 6.83 -1.73
N ILE A 12 -33.06 6.98 -0.57
CA ILE A 12 -34.52 6.96 -0.45
C ILE A 12 -35.13 8.18 -1.17
N LEU A 13 -34.56 9.36 -0.96
CA LEU A 13 -35.03 10.61 -1.58
C LEU A 13 -34.93 10.55 -3.12
N LEU A 14 -33.84 9.99 -3.65
CA LEU A 14 -33.63 9.77 -5.08
C LEU A 14 -34.67 8.82 -5.69
N ARG A 15 -35.00 7.71 -5.01
CA ARG A 15 -36.03 6.76 -5.47
C ARG A 15 -37.42 7.41 -5.53
N GLN A 16 -37.79 8.18 -4.51
CA GLN A 16 -39.04 8.95 -4.49
C GLN A 16 -39.11 9.97 -5.63
N ARG A 17 -37.99 10.66 -5.92
CA ARG A 17 -37.94 11.63 -7.02
C ARG A 17 -38.05 10.99 -8.41
N ILE A 18 -37.48 9.80 -8.61
CA ILE A 18 -37.61 9.04 -9.86
C ILE A 18 -39.08 8.63 -10.09
N GLN A 19 -39.75 8.06 -9.07
CA GLN A 19 -41.15 7.65 -9.18
C GLN A 19 -42.09 8.83 -9.49
N GLU A 20 -41.85 10.01 -8.92
CA GLU A 20 -42.64 11.21 -9.23
C GLU A 20 -42.41 11.71 -10.66
N LEU A 21 -41.21 11.58 -11.21
CA LEU A 21 -40.92 11.92 -12.60
C LEU A 21 -41.53 10.91 -13.58
N GLU A 22 -41.50 9.62 -13.26
CA GLU A 22 -42.19 8.57 -14.04
C GLU A 22 -43.71 8.80 -14.09
N ARG A 23 -44.31 9.22 -12.96
CA ARG A 23 -45.73 9.62 -12.89
C ARG A 23 -46.04 10.81 -13.80
N GLN A 24 -45.21 11.86 -13.78
CA GLN A 24 -45.39 13.06 -14.61
C GLN A 24 -45.20 12.78 -16.12
N ILE A 25 -44.35 11.82 -16.48
CA ILE A 25 -44.19 11.36 -17.88
C ILE A 25 -45.46 10.62 -18.34
N GLN A 26 -45.99 9.70 -17.53
CA GLN A 26 -47.24 8.99 -17.86
C GLN A 26 -48.45 9.92 -17.96
N GLU A 27 -48.51 10.97 -17.13
CA GLU A 27 -49.56 11.99 -17.17
C GLU A 27 -49.51 12.80 -18.47
N LYS A 28 -48.30 13.16 -18.94
CA LYS A 28 -48.07 13.89 -20.21
C LYS A 28 -48.29 13.05 -21.48
N ASP A 29 -47.94 11.75 -21.45
CA ASP A 29 -48.21 10.85 -22.58
C ASP A 29 -49.71 10.53 -22.73
N GLY A 30 -50.52 10.76 -21.68
CA GLY A 30 -51.98 10.74 -21.75
C GLY A 30 -52.58 11.92 -22.52
N GLU A 31 -52.02 13.13 -22.35
CA GLU A 31 -52.53 14.36 -22.98
C GLU A 31 -52.27 14.42 -24.50
N LEU A 32 -51.27 13.70 -25.01
CA LEU A 32 -50.90 13.69 -26.44
C LEU A 32 -51.72 12.74 -27.33
N LYS A 33 -52.81 12.15 -26.81
CA LYS A 33 -53.68 11.20 -27.54
C LYS A 33 -55.10 11.69 -27.86
N GLN A 34 -55.36 12.99 -27.79
CA GLN A 34 -56.58 13.61 -28.35
C GLN A 34 -56.23 14.78 -29.28
N GLY A 35 -56.59 14.65 -30.58
CA GLY A 35 -56.53 15.78 -31.52
C GLY A 35 -56.07 15.45 -32.94
N ARG A 36 -56.65 14.44 -33.62
CA ARG A 36 -56.45 14.28 -35.08
C ARG A 36 -57.53 13.49 -35.84
N GLU A 37 -58.77 13.94 -35.72
CA GLU A 37 -59.83 13.76 -36.72
C GLU A 37 -60.48 15.16 -36.86
N THR A 38 -60.87 15.69 -38.02
CA THR A 38 -61.52 15.06 -39.18
C THR A 38 -61.06 15.67 -40.50
N HIS A 39 -61.21 14.93 -41.62
CA HIS A 39 -61.10 15.47 -42.97
C HIS A 39 -62.26 14.94 -43.84
N THR A 40 -62.66 15.73 -44.85
CA THR A 40 -63.37 15.32 -46.07
C THR A 40 -64.90 15.20 -46.02
N THR A 41 -65.56 16.03 -46.83
CA THR A 41 -66.72 15.62 -47.65
C THR A 41 -66.71 16.39 -48.97
N LEU A 42 -67.07 15.72 -50.07
CA LEU A 42 -67.18 16.23 -51.45
C LEU A 42 -68.62 16.06 -51.94
N GLN A 43 -69.14 17.03 -52.68
CA GLN A 43 -70.28 16.95 -53.65
C GLN A 43 -70.26 18.28 -54.43
N LEU A 44 -70.18 18.32 -55.78
CA LEU A 44 -71.18 17.96 -56.80
C LEU A 44 -72.47 18.79 -56.65
N VAL A 45 -72.85 19.75 -57.52
CA VAL A 45 -73.05 19.83 -58.99
C VAL A 45 -74.56 19.79 -59.33
N GLU A 46 -74.98 20.58 -60.36
CA GLU A 46 -76.36 20.72 -60.91
C GLU A 46 -77.40 21.36 -59.95
N GLU A 47 -78.50 22.01 -60.35
CA GLU A 47 -79.15 22.36 -61.65
C GLU A 47 -79.78 23.80 -61.48
N GLY A 48 -80.67 24.41 -62.29
CA GLY A 48 -81.36 24.07 -63.55
C GLY A 48 -82.60 24.98 -63.79
N ASP A 49 -82.73 25.63 -64.97
CA ASP A 49 -83.94 26.28 -65.55
C ASP A 49 -84.74 27.35 -64.74
N GLY A 50 -85.65 28.17 -65.30
CA GLY A 50 -85.97 28.49 -66.71
C GLY A 50 -87.42 28.99 -66.98
N ILE A 51 -87.60 29.67 -68.13
CA ILE A 51 -88.82 29.71 -69.00
C ILE A 51 -90.05 30.62 -68.63
N LEU A 52 -90.81 31.00 -69.69
CA LEU A 52 -92.16 31.62 -69.86
C LEU A 52 -92.28 33.17 -69.88
N GLN A 53 -92.79 33.89 -70.91
CA GLN A 53 -93.51 33.68 -72.21
C GLN A 53 -95.05 33.96 -72.22
N GLN A 54 -95.55 34.53 -73.34
CA GLN A 54 -96.96 34.77 -73.79
C GLN A 54 -97.67 36.02 -73.17
N PHE A 55 -98.66 36.73 -73.75
CA PHE A 55 -99.56 36.65 -74.95
C PHE A 55 -99.58 38.03 -75.72
N GLN A 56 -99.83 38.15 -77.04
CA GLN A 56 -101.12 38.38 -77.78
C GLN A 56 -102.12 39.38 -77.10
N GLU A 57 -102.90 40.26 -77.76
CA GLU A 57 -103.20 40.55 -79.19
C GLU A 57 -103.95 41.92 -79.34
N ARG A 58 -104.04 42.47 -80.57
CA ARG A 58 -105.03 43.43 -81.15
C ARG A 58 -104.53 44.78 -81.75
N GLU A 59 -105.12 45.07 -82.91
CA GLU A 59 -104.92 46.17 -83.87
C GLU A 59 -105.98 47.30 -83.75
N PRO A 60 -106.04 48.35 -84.62
CA PRO A 60 -104.97 49.19 -85.20
C PRO A 60 -105.31 50.72 -85.20
N LYS A 61 -104.44 51.53 -85.85
CA LYS A 61 -104.68 52.84 -86.55
C LYS A 61 -103.97 54.13 -86.09
N GLU A 62 -102.65 54.10 -85.85
CA GLU A 62 -101.77 55.30 -86.04
C GLU A 62 -100.42 54.92 -86.69
N LEU A 63 -100.48 54.13 -87.76
CA LEU A 63 -99.36 53.32 -88.25
C LEU A 63 -98.51 54.00 -89.34
N GLN A 64 -98.07 55.25 -89.11
CA GLN A 64 -97.06 55.88 -89.98
C GLN A 64 -96.00 56.73 -89.25
N GLN A 65 -96.33 57.50 -88.20
CA GLN A 65 -95.32 58.26 -87.42
C GLN A 65 -94.51 57.40 -86.43
N VAL A 66 -95.04 56.26 -85.96
CA VAL A 66 -94.34 55.40 -84.98
C VAL A 66 -93.17 54.64 -85.60
N ARG A 67 -93.16 54.38 -86.92
CA ARG A 67 -92.11 53.61 -87.59
C ARG A 67 -90.75 54.31 -87.64
N GLU A 68 -90.73 55.64 -87.66
CA GLU A 68 -89.47 56.41 -87.62
C GLU A 68 -88.91 56.48 -86.19
N ARG A 69 -89.76 56.82 -85.20
CA ARG A 69 -89.38 56.81 -83.77
C ARG A 69 -88.92 55.44 -83.29
N LYS A 70 -89.51 54.33 -83.77
CA LYS A 70 -89.08 52.98 -83.38
C LYS A 70 -87.65 52.66 -83.86
N ARG A 71 -87.26 53.11 -85.05
CA ARG A 71 -85.89 52.95 -85.57
C ARG A 71 -84.88 53.76 -84.75
N GLU A 72 -85.18 55.00 -84.39
CA GLU A 72 -84.35 55.79 -83.47
C GLU A 72 -84.22 55.14 -82.09
N VAL A 73 -85.32 54.62 -81.53
CA VAL A 73 -85.31 53.97 -80.21
C VAL A 73 -84.53 52.65 -80.23
N GLU A 74 -84.67 51.82 -81.27
CA GLU A 74 -83.87 50.60 -81.40
C GLU A 74 -82.37 50.88 -81.65
N GLN A 75 -82.04 51.96 -82.37
CA GLN A 75 -80.65 52.36 -82.57
C GLN A 75 -80.02 52.91 -81.28
N ARG A 76 -80.73 53.78 -80.55
CA ARG A 76 -80.29 54.24 -79.21
C ARG A 76 -80.24 53.10 -78.20
N LYS A 77 -81.13 52.10 -78.27
CA LYS A 77 -81.07 50.90 -77.40
C LYS A 77 -79.79 50.11 -77.64
N ARG A 78 -79.38 49.91 -78.90
CA ARG A 78 -78.12 49.25 -79.23
C ARG A 78 -76.91 50.03 -78.73
N GLU A 79 -76.87 51.35 -78.94
CA GLU A 79 -75.79 52.20 -78.41
C GLU A 79 -75.71 52.19 -76.87
N VAL A 80 -76.86 52.14 -76.18
CA VAL A 80 -76.91 52.04 -74.71
C VAL A 80 -76.50 50.65 -74.23
N GLU A 81 -76.94 49.57 -74.88
CA GLU A 81 -76.51 48.20 -74.56
C GLU A 81 -75.01 48.00 -74.81
N GLU A 82 -74.44 48.58 -75.87
CA GLU A 82 -73.02 48.50 -76.17
C GLU A 82 -72.17 49.32 -75.19
N ARG A 83 -72.61 50.53 -74.83
CA ARG A 83 -72.00 51.31 -73.72
C ARG A 83 -72.15 50.59 -72.37
N HIS A 84 -73.26 49.90 -72.12
CA HIS A 84 -73.45 49.16 -70.88
C HIS A 84 -72.48 47.96 -70.79
N ARG A 85 -72.29 47.21 -71.88
CA ARG A 85 -71.26 46.15 -71.96
C ARG A 85 -69.85 46.72 -71.74
N GLN A 86 -69.49 47.84 -72.38
CA GLN A 86 -68.18 48.48 -72.16
C GLN A 86 -67.97 48.93 -70.70
N VAL A 87 -69.03 49.42 -70.03
CA VAL A 87 -68.97 49.79 -68.61
C VAL A 87 -68.88 48.56 -67.69
N GLU A 88 -69.62 47.47 -67.98
CA GLU A 88 -69.48 46.21 -67.25
C GLU A 88 -68.10 45.57 -67.43
N GLU A 89 -67.53 45.63 -68.65
CA GLU A 89 -66.21 45.09 -68.97
C GLU A 89 -65.10 45.89 -68.27
N MET A 90 -65.19 47.23 -68.26
CA MET A 90 -64.31 48.07 -67.43
C MET A 90 -64.49 47.80 -65.94
N ALA A 91 -65.72 47.60 -65.43
CA ALA A 91 -65.97 47.31 -64.03
C ALA A 91 -65.38 45.94 -63.62
N ARG A 92 -65.47 44.92 -64.49
CA ARG A 92 -64.84 43.60 -64.27
C ARG A 92 -63.32 43.68 -64.30
N ALA A 93 -62.74 44.43 -65.24
CA ALA A 93 -61.30 44.67 -65.29
C ALA A 93 -60.83 45.39 -64.00
N GLN A 94 -61.53 46.44 -63.57
CA GLN A 94 -61.20 47.18 -62.35
C GLN A 94 -61.35 46.33 -61.07
N GLN A 95 -62.33 45.42 -61.02
CA GLN A 95 -62.43 44.42 -59.94
C GLN A 95 -61.29 43.39 -59.97
N GLN A 96 -60.87 42.93 -61.16
CA GLN A 96 -59.70 42.05 -61.29
C GLN A 96 -58.42 42.75 -60.83
N ASP A 97 -58.18 44.00 -61.23
CA ASP A 97 -57.01 44.78 -60.80
C ASP A 97 -56.99 44.99 -59.29
N GLN A 98 -58.15 45.29 -58.66
CA GLN A 98 -58.25 45.38 -57.20
C GLN A 98 -57.99 44.02 -56.52
N ALA A 99 -58.53 42.92 -57.06
CA ALA A 99 -58.28 41.58 -56.55
C ALA A 99 -56.79 41.21 -56.62
N ILE A 100 -56.14 41.46 -57.77
CA ILE A 100 -54.71 41.23 -58.00
C ILE A 100 -53.88 42.09 -57.03
N ALA A 101 -54.19 43.37 -56.87
CA ALA A 101 -53.48 44.26 -55.94
C ALA A 101 -53.59 43.78 -54.48
N SER A 102 -54.79 43.33 -54.05
CA SER A 102 -55.00 42.80 -52.70
C SER A 102 -54.24 41.49 -52.47
N ALA A 103 -54.22 40.58 -53.46
CA ALA A 103 -53.48 39.33 -53.42
C ALA A 103 -51.96 39.59 -53.34
N LEU A 104 -51.47 40.58 -54.09
CA LEU A 104 -50.05 40.97 -54.07
C LEU A 104 -49.61 41.58 -52.73
N GLN A 105 -50.48 42.34 -52.07
CA GLN A 105 -50.24 42.81 -50.70
C GLN A 105 -50.21 41.65 -49.69
N GLN A 106 -51.18 40.72 -49.76
CA GLN A 106 -51.19 39.54 -48.89
C GLN A 106 -49.96 38.65 -49.10
N ALA A 107 -49.50 38.48 -50.34
CA ALA A 107 -48.28 37.75 -50.64
C ALA A 107 -47.04 38.39 -49.99
N LYS A 108 -46.86 39.71 -50.14
CA LYS A 108 -45.75 40.47 -49.52
C LYS A 108 -45.76 40.41 -47.99
N GLU A 109 -46.94 40.45 -47.37
CA GLU A 109 -47.03 40.35 -45.90
C GLU A 109 -46.72 38.92 -45.43
N ARG A 110 -47.17 37.88 -46.16
CA ARG A 110 -46.79 36.48 -45.88
C ARG A 110 -45.28 36.26 -46.03
N GLU A 111 -44.67 36.83 -47.06
CA GLU A 111 -43.21 36.79 -47.27
C GLU A 111 -42.46 37.46 -46.10
N ARG A 112 -42.87 38.66 -45.68
CA ARG A 112 -42.33 39.33 -44.48
C ARG A 112 -42.49 38.51 -43.21
N GLN A 113 -43.62 37.83 -43.03
CA GLN A 113 -43.85 36.98 -41.86
C GLN A 113 -43.00 35.70 -41.91
N ALA A 114 -42.84 35.08 -43.08
CA ALA A 114 -41.94 33.95 -43.28
C ALA A 114 -40.48 34.33 -42.96
N GLN A 115 -39.99 35.45 -43.51
CA GLN A 115 -38.63 35.93 -43.30
C GLN A 115 -38.35 36.34 -41.84
N LYS A 116 -39.35 36.88 -41.13
CA LYS A 116 -39.26 37.10 -39.67
C LYS A 116 -39.19 35.78 -38.88
N ARG A 117 -39.97 34.76 -39.26
CA ARG A 117 -39.91 33.43 -38.61
C ARG A 117 -38.57 32.75 -38.84
N GLU A 118 -38.04 32.83 -40.06
CA GLU A 118 -36.74 32.28 -40.43
C GLU A 118 -35.58 32.93 -39.65
N THR A 119 -35.55 34.27 -39.57
CA THR A 119 -34.53 34.97 -38.76
C THR A 119 -34.66 34.67 -37.26
N THR A 120 -35.88 34.50 -36.73
CA THR A 120 -36.10 34.10 -35.33
C THR A 120 -35.59 32.67 -35.07
N LEU A 121 -35.95 31.71 -35.94
CA LEU A 121 -35.48 30.32 -35.86
C LEU A 121 -33.95 30.21 -35.98
N GLN A 122 -33.32 31.03 -36.84
CA GLN A 122 -31.87 31.06 -36.95
C GLN A 122 -31.23 31.59 -35.67
N GLN A 123 -31.76 32.68 -35.08
CA GLN A 123 -31.27 33.19 -33.79
C GLN A 123 -31.45 32.19 -32.64
N GLU A 124 -32.52 31.40 -32.63
CA GLU A 124 -32.71 30.32 -31.65
C GLU A 124 -31.71 29.19 -31.84
N LYS A 125 -31.46 28.75 -33.08
CA LYS A 125 -30.42 27.77 -33.41
C LYS A 125 -29.03 28.24 -32.98
N ASP A 126 -28.66 29.46 -33.30
CA ASP A 126 -27.35 30.01 -32.97
C ASP A 126 -27.14 30.11 -31.45
N LYS A 127 -28.18 30.53 -30.70
CA LYS A 127 -28.18 30.53 -29.23
C LYS A 127 -28.06 29.12 -28.66
N ALA A 128 -28.82 28.15 -29.19
CA ALA A 128 -28.78 26.76 -28.73
C ALA A 128 -27.40 26.12 -28.98
N LEU A 129 -26.79 26.38 -30.14
CA LEU A 129 -25.44 25.92 -30.47
C LEU A 129 -24.39 26.54 -29.54
N GLN A 130 -24.49 27.85 -29.26
CA GLN A 130 -23.57 28.54 -28.35
C GLN A 130 -23.72 28.03 -26.90
N GLN A 131 -24.94 27.74 -26.45
CA GLN A 131 -25.20 27.10 -25.16
C GLN A 131 -24.61 25.69 -25.08
N ALA A 132 -24.77 24.88 -26.13
CA ALA A 132 -24.20 23.54 -26.21
C ALA A 132 -22.66 23.55 -26.13
N GLN A 133 -22.01 24.42 -26.92
CA GLN A 133 -20.54 24.57 -26.91
C GLN A 133 -20.00 25.05 -25.55
N ASN A 134 -20.70 25.99 -24.90
CA ASN A 134 -20.32 26.44 -23.55
C ASN A 134 -20.51 25.33 -22.50
N GLY A 135 -21.59 24.55 -22.60
CA GLY A 135 -21.85 23.40 -21.73
C GLY A 135 -20.80 22.29 -21.89
N GLU A 136 -20.40 22.00 -23.13
CA GLU A 136 -19.34 21.03 -23.44
C GLU A 136 -17.98 21.49 -22.88
N ARG A 137 -17.62 22.77 -23.05
CA ARG A 137 -16.40 23.34 -22.47
C ARG A 137 -16.37 23.22 -20.94
N GLN A 138 -17.46 23.61 -20.28
CA GLN A 138 -17.58 23.47 -18.82
C GLN A 138 -17.61 22.02 -18.32
N ALA A 139 -18.06 21.07 -19.16
CA ALA A 139 -17.97 19.65 -18.85
C ALA A 139 -16.51 19.14 -18.97
N LEU A 140 -15.78 19.59 -20.00
CA LEU A 140 -14.39 19.24 -20.23
C LEU A 140 -13.47 19.80 -19.12
N GLU A 141 -13.66 21.06 -18.72
CA GLU A 141 -12.93 21.72 -17.63
C GLU A 141 -13.11 20.95 -16.31
N ARG A 142 -14.36 20.70 -15.89
CA ARG A 142 -14.67 19.91 -14.68
C ARG A 142 -14.14 18.48 -14.74
N ALA A 143 -14.15 17.84 -15.91
CA ALA A 143 -13.57 16.51 -16.09
C ALA A 143 -12.03 16.52 -15.96
N SER A 144 -11.37 17.60 -16.38
CA SER A 144 -9.94 17.80 -16.20
C SER A 144 -9.58 18.05 -14.74
N GLU A 145 -10.29 18.94 -14.06
CA GLU A 145 -10.12 19.23 -12.63
C GLU A 145 -10.27 17.96 -11.77
N LEU A 146 -11.35 17.20 -11.97
CA LEU A 146 -11.59 15.94 -11.27
C LEU A 146 -10.50 14.89 -11.53
N ARG A 147 -9.95 14.86 -12.76
CA ARG A 147 -8.85 13.97 -13.12
C ARG A 147 -7.55 14.37 -12.42
N GLU A 148 -7.28 15.67 -12.30
CA GLU A 148 -6.11 16.18 -11.60
C GLU A 148 -6.21 15.96 -10.09
N GLU A 149 -7.36 16.25 -9.48
CA GLU A 149 -7.62 16.00 -8.06
C GLU A 149 -7.46 14.50 -7.73
N ARG A 150 -8.00 13.61 -8.57
CA ARG A 150 -7.81 12.15 -8.43
C ARG A 150 -6.36 11.73 -8.56
N LEU A 151 -5.57 12.39 -9.42
CA LEU A 151 -4.14 12.11 -9.58
C LEU A 151 -3.36 12.53 -8.32
N ARG A 152 -3.62 13.74 -7.80
CA ARG A 152 -3.04 14.26 -6.55
C ARG A 152 -3.39 13.37 -5.35
N ALA A 153 -4.65 12.97 -5.21
CA ALA A 153 -5.08 12.03 -4.17
C ALA A 153 -4.36 10.67 -4.28
N SER A 154 -4.17 10.16 -5.51
CA SER A 154 -3.44 8.90 -5.76
C SER A 154 -1.92 9.02 -5.61
N GLN A 155 -1.35 10.24 -5.61
CA GLN A 155 0.04 10.49 -5.24
C GLN A 155 0.18 10.51 -3.72
N LEU A 156 -0.62 11.31 -3.03
CA LEU A 156 -0.64 11.40 -1.56
C LEU A 156 -0.90 10.04 -0.90
N GLN A 157 -1.78 9.20 -1.46
CA GLN A 157 -2.00 7.84 -0.95
C GLN A 157 -0.74 6.97 -1.10
N ARG A 158 -0.02 7.04 -2.24
CA ARG A 158 1.23 6.29 -2.44
C ARG A 158 2.34 6.77 -1.52
N GLU A 159 2.46 8.09 -1.31
CA GLU A 159 3.42 8.66 -0.35
C GLU A 159 3.09 8.21 1.09
N ARG A 160 1.82 8.26 1.50
CA ARG A 160 1.38 7.75 2.81
C ARG A 160 1.72 6.27 2.97
N ASP A 161 1.38 5.45 1.98
CA ASP A 161 1.57 3.99 2.06
C ASP A 161 3.06 3.62 2.05
N TRP A 162 3.89 4.36 1.31
CA TRP A 162 5.36 4.27 1.36
C TRP A 162 5.93 4.68 2.73
N VAL A 163 5.48 5.80 3.31
CA VAL A 163 5.90 6.24 4.64
C VAL A 163 5.46 5.24 5.71
N LEU A 164 4.25 4.67 5.62
CA LEU A 164 3.78 3.63 6.54
C LEU A 164 4.62 2.35 6.44
N GLN A 165 4.99 1.91 5.23
CA GLN A 165 5.91 0.78 5.06
C GLN A 165 7.29 1.07 5.67
N LEU A 166 7.84 2.26 5.43
CA LEU A 166 9.13 2.67 5.98
C LEU A 166 9.10 2.72 7.51
N VAL A 167 8.03 3.28 8.10
CA VAL A 167 7.84 3.29 9.56
C VAL A 167 7.74 1.86 10.11
N GLN A 168 6.94 0.99 9.50
CA GLN A 168 6.83 -0.41 9.93
C GLN A 168 8.17 -1.17 9.86
N GLU A 169 8.96 -0.97 8.81
CA GLU A 169 10.29 -1.58 8.68
C GLU A 169 11.24 -1.07 9.78
N LYS A 170 11.22 0.23 10.07
CA LYS A 170 12.05 0.83 11.13
C LYS A 170 11.58 0.43 12.53
N ASP A 171 10.29 0.37 12.78
CA ASP A 171 9.72 -0.08 14.06
C ASP A 171 10.09 -1.54 14.35
N LEU A 172 10.02 -2.42 13.35
CA LEU A 172 10.49 -3.82 13.48
C LEU A 172 12.01 -3.90 13.73
N ALA A 173 12.81 -3.10 13.03
CA ALA A 173 14.26 -3.05 13.25
C ALA A 173 14.65 -2.47 14.63
N LEU A 174 13.80 -1.60 15.20
CA LEU A 174 13.94 -1.00 16.52
C LEU A 174 13.22 -1.79 17.62
N GLN A 175 12.53 -2.89 17.30
CA GLN A 175 11.89 -3.75 18.28
C GLN A 175 12.94 -4.58 19.04
N ALA A 176 12.71 -4.80 20.33
CA ALA A 176 13.45 -5.80 21.09
C ALA A 176 13.19 -7.22 20.51
N SER A 177 14.17 -8.11 20.66
CA SER A 177 14.13 -9.43 20.03
C SER A 177 13.63 -10.52 20.98
N THR A 178 13.14 -11.60 20.40
CA THR A 178 12.91 -12.89 21.09
C THR A 178 14.24 -13.63 21.24
N LEU A 179 14.27 -14.68 22.08
CA LEU A 179 15.48 -15.47 22.30
C LEU A 179 16.03 -16.10 21.01
N ASP A 180 15.16 -16.67 20.15
CA ASP A 180 15.57 -17.29 18.88
C ASP A 180 16.17 -16.27 17.91
N GLU A 181 15.46 -15.15 17.70
CA GLU A 181 15.94 -14.03 16.87
C GLU A 181 17.31 -13.53 17.38
N TYR A 182 17.46 -13.36 18.69
CA TYR A 182 18.69 -12.89 19.33
C TYR A 182 19.86 -13.86 19.14
N VAL A 183 19.69 -15.14 19.52
CA VAL A 183 20.73 -16.18 19.42
C VAL A 183 21.16 -16.37 17.96
N LYS A 184 20.21 -16.40 17.03
CA LYS A 184 20.48 -16.50 15.59
C LYS A 184 21.29 -15.32 15.07
N GLU A 185 20.96 -14.10 15.50
CA GLU A 185 21.71 -12.90 15.12
C GLU A 185 23.08 -12.84 15.79
N CYS A 186 23.24 -13.32 17.03
CA CYS A 186 24.55 -13.49 17.66
C CYS A 186 25.45 -14.43 16.84
N HIS A 187 24.93 -15.56 16.36
CA HIS A 187 25.68 -16.43 15.45
C HIS A 187 26.00 -15.75 14.12
N GLY A 188 25.01 -15.10 13.50
CA GLY A 188 25.15 -14.45 12.19
C GLY A 188 26.08 -13.23 12.17
N SER A 189 26.11 -12.44 13.25
CA SER A 189 26.78 -11.13 13.29
C SER A 189 27.92 -11.01 14.30
N LEU A 190 27.93 -11.76 15.41
CA LEU A 190 29.04 -11.73 16.39
C LEU A 190 30.04 -12.87 16.14
N PHE A 191 29.58 -14.13 16.20
CA PHE A 191 30.46 -15.29 16.10
C PHE A 191 31.01 -15.51 14.68
N SER A 192 30.28 -15.13 13.63
CA SER A 192 30.79 -15.13 12.25
C SER A 192 31.98 -14.17 12.02
N LYS A 193 32.18 -13.20 12.94
CA LYS A 193 33.28 -12.23 12.92
C LYS A 193 34.45 -12.60 13.82
N LEU A 194 34.38 -13.76 14.49
CA LEU A 194 35.52 -14.33 15.22
C LEU A 194 36.54 -14.89 14.22
N THR A 195 37.37 -14.00 13.65
CA THR A 195 38.48 -14.36 12.76
C THR A 195 39.82 -14.17 13.46
N ILE A 196 40.84 -14.87 12.98
CA ILE A 196 42.23 -14.71 13.42
C ILE A 196 42.89 -13.74 12.45
N ASP A 197 43.69 -12.80 12.94
CA ASP A 197 44.56 -12.00 12.07
C ASP A 197 45.66 -12.91 11.46
N PRO A 198 45.79 -13.00 10.12
CA PRO A 198 46.85 -13.80 9.48
C PRO A 198 48.26 -13.44 9.95
N GLU A 199 48.52 -12.17 10.26
CA GLU A 199 49.84 -11.67 10.65
C GLU A 199 50.17 -11.94 12.12
N ALA A 200 49.20 -12.38 12.93
CA ALA A 200 49.41 -12.65 14.36
C ALA A 200 50.37 -13.82 14.64
N GLN A 201 50.68 -14.65 13.63
CA GLN A 201 51.60 -15.79 13.73
C GLN A 201 53.08 -15.38 13.79
N HIS A 202 53.44 -14.19 13.29
CA HIS A 202 54.84 -13.82 13.01
C HIS A 202 55.67 -13.38 14.24
N GLY A 203 55.17 -13.52 15.47
CA GLY A 203 55.73 -12.83 16.63
C GLY A 203 56.14 -13.65 17.87
N ARG A 204 55.88 -14.96 17.93
CA ARG A 204 56.19 -15.77 19.13
C ARG A 204 56.53 -17.22 18.79
N ASP A 205 57.69 -17.67 19.26
CA ASP A 205 57.90 -19.09 19.53
C ASP A 205 56.81 -19.56 20.50
N ALA A 206 56.23 -20.74 20.22
CA ALA A 206 55.24 -21.39 21.07
C ALA A 206 55.85 -21.66 22.44
N THR A 207 55.69 -20.68 23.34
CA THR A 207 56.42 -20.66 24.61
C THR A 207 55.84 -21.77 25.46
N THR A 208 56.67 -22.73 25.87
CA THR A 208 56.26 -23.90 26.65
C THR A 208 55.38 -23.43 27.81
N ALA A 209 54.07 -23.67 27.71
CA ALA A 209 53.11 -22.97 28.55
C ALA A 209 53.41 -23.29 30.01
N ASP A 210 53.74 -22.27 30.82
CA ASP A 210 54.06 -22.51 32.23
C ASP A 210 52.82 -23.06 32.94
N ILE A 211 52.85 -24.36 33.21
CA ILE A 211 51.79 -25.10 33.90
C ILE A 211 51.82 -24.88 35.42
N ARG A 212 52.88 -24.23 35.96
CA ARG A 212 53.09 -24.08 37.39
C ARG A 212 52.09 -23.07 37.97
N GLY A 213 51.24 -23.54 38.88
CA GLY A 213 50.20 -22.72 39.49
C GLY A 213 48.92 -22.59 38.66
N LYS A 214 48.78 -23.36 37.57
CA LYS A 214 47.53 -23.46 36.80
C LYS A 214 46.63 -24.56 37.36
N TRP A 215 45.32 -24.37 37.26
CA TRP A 215 44.34 -25.42 37.52
C TRP A 215 44.46 -26.52 36.45
N GLN A 216 44.58 -27.77 36.88
CA GLN A 216 44.68 -28.93 36.00
C GLN A 216 43.58 -29.95 36.36
N PRO A 217 42.84 -30.49 35.39
CA PRO A 217 41.88 -31.56 35.65
C PRO A 217 42.64 -32.82 36.10
N ARG A 218 42.11 -33.57 37.07
CA ARG A 218 42.73 -34.87 37.47
C ARG A 218 42.53 -35.96 36.41
N LYS A 219 41.44 -35.87 35.65
CA LYS A 219 40.99 -36.81 34.62
C LYS A 219 40.29 -36.04 33.50
N VAL A 220 40.38 -36.54 32.28
CA VAL A 220 39.53 -36.09 31.16
C VAL A 220 38.56 -37.22 30.84
N MET A 221 37.28 -36.91 30.72
CA MET A 221 36.22 -37.88 30.44
C MET A 221 35.30 -37.35 29.35
N GLU A 222 34.72 -38.26 28.57
CA GLU A 222 33.71 -37.90 27.56
C GLU A 222 32.35 -37.62 28.23
N TRP A 223 31.76 -36.46 27.92
CA TRP A 223 30.41 -36.11 28.37
C TRP A 223 29.38 -36.63 27.36
N THR A 224 29.17 -37.95 27.39
CA THR A 224 28.34 -38.69 26.42
C THR A 224 26.88 -38.21 26.33
N SER A 225 26.34 -37.65 27.40
CA SER A 225 24.97 -37.10 27.48
C SER A 225 24.85 -35.62 27.08
N PHE A 226 25.96 -34.91 26.83
CA PHE A 226 26.00 -33.44 26.68
C PHE A 226 24.96 -32.90 25.71
N LEU A 227 24.85 -33.46 24.49
CA LEU A 227 23.92 -32.96 23.47
C LEU A 227 22.45 -33.15 23.87
N THR A 228 22.13 -34.18 24.65
CA THR A 228 20.78 -34.45 25.13
C THR A 228 20.42 -33.50 26.27
N GLU A 229 21.35 -33.33 27.23
CA GLU A 229 21.19 -32.39 28.35
C GLU A 229 21.10 -30.94 27.86
N GLN A 230 21.98 -30.53 26.95
CA GLN A 230 21.99 -29.20 26.33
C GLN A 230 20.65 -28.90 25.62
N ARG A 231 20.13 -29.85 24.84
CA ARG A 231 18.82 -29.70 24.16
C ARG A 231 17.67 -29.59 25.15
N LEU A 232 17.66 -30.40 26.20
CA LEU A 232 16.62 -30.38 27.23
C LEU A 232 16.62 -29.04 27.98
N ILE A 233 17.80 -28.56 28.39
CA ILE A 233 17.96 -27.26 29.05
C ILE A 233 17.55 -26.13 28.11
N PHE A 234 18.00 -26.14 26.86
CA PHE A 234 17.65 -25.11 25.88
C PHE A 234 16.14 -25.05 25.61
N ASN A 235 15.49 -26.20 25.45
CA ASN A 235 14.04 -26.28 25.27
C ASN A 235 13.29 -25.66 26.46
N HIS A 236 13.69 -25.98 27.70
CA HIS A 236 13.09 -25.35 28.88
C HIS A 236 13.28 -23.83 28.90
N VAL A 237 14.46 -23.32 28.55
CA VAL A 237 14.70 -21.87 28.43
C VAL A 237 13.78 -21.25 27.36
N CYS A 238 13.58 -21.91 26.21
CA CYS A 238 12.61 -21.48 25.20
C CYS A 238 11.16 -21.51 25.69
N ASP A 239 10.75 -22.52 26.47
CA ASP A 239 9.40 -22.60 27.07
C ASP A 239 9.11 -21.42 28.03
N VAL A 240 10.15 -20.88 28.64
CA VAL A 240 10.09 -19.73 29.57
C VAL A 240 10.14 -18.38 28.84
N PHE A 241 10.71 -18.32 27.63
CA PHE A 241 10.70 -17.15 26.74
C PHE A 241 9.77 -17.34 25.53
N PRO A 242 8.43 -17.30 25.71
CA PRO A 242 7.49 -17.42 24.59
C PRO A 242 7.63 -16.24 23.62
N PRO A 243 7.25 -16.38 22.32
CA PRO A 243 7.49 -15.35 21.29
C PRO A 243 6.88 -13.96 21.53
N ALA A 244 5.94 -13.84 22.48
CA ALA A 244 5.38 -12.57 22.92
C ALA A 244 6.31 -11.78 23.86
N VAL A 245 7.25 -12.45 24.53
CA VAL A 245 8.23 -11.86 25.45
C VAL A 245 9.50 -11.55 24.66
N ARG A 246 9.81 -10.26 24.56
CA ARG A 246 10.94 -9.72 23.79
C ARG A 246 11.88 -8.91 24.68
N PRO A 247 12.63 -9.55 25.62
CA PRO A 247 13.52 -8.85 26.55
C PRO A 247 14.92 -8.63 25.96
N PHE A 248 15.25 -9.28 24.83
CA PHE A 248 16.61 -9.31 24.30
C PHE A 248 16.93 -8.06 23.47
N PRO A 249 18.22 -7.68 23.38
CA PRO A 249 18.66 -6.52 22.60
C PRO A 249 18.12 -6.49 21.16
N ARG A 250 17.90 -5.28 20.65
CA ARG A 250 17.44 -5.04 19.27
C ARG A 250 18.43 -5.63 18.28
N LEU A 251 17.96 -6.31 17.24
CA LEU A 251 18.83 -7.00 16.27
C LEU A 251 19.81 -6.04 15.57
N ILE A 252 19.41 -4.79 15.35
CA ILE A 252 20.29 -3.74 14.83
C ILE A 252 21.50 -3.48 15.75
N THR A 253 21.31 -3.48 17.07
CA THR A 253 22.39 -3.32 18.06
C THR A 253 23.36 -4.51 18.04
N VAL A 254 22.86 -5.73 17.81
CA VAL A 254 23.72 -6.93 17.64
C VAL A 254 24.57 -6.82 16.38
N LYS A 255 23.98 -6.37 15.25
CA LYS A 255 24.70 -6.11 13.98
C LYS A 255 25.75 -5.02 14.13
N GLU A 256 25.41 -3.92 14.78
CA GLU A 256 26.30 -2.80 15.08
C GLU A 256 27.44 -3.16 16.05
N ASN A 257 27.24 -4.16 16.91
CA ASN A 257 28.33 -4.69 17.74
C ASN A 257 29.22 -5.63 16.93
N GLY A 258 28.63 -6.48 16.08
CA GLY A 258 29.33 -7.35 15.14
C GLY A 258 30.27 -6.61 14.20
N SER A 259 29.86 -5.47 13.65
CA SER A 259 30.70 -4.65 12.77
C SER A 259 31.92 -3.99 13.45
N LYS A 260 31.96 -3.96 14.80
CA LYS A 260 33.07 -3.44 15.61
C LYS A 260 34.05 -4.53 16.04
N ILE A 261 33.77 -5.80 15.74
CA ILE A 261 34.66 -6.92 16.07
C ILE A 261 35.85 -6.91 15.11
N ALA A 262 37.03 -6.66 15.67
CA ALA A 262 38.30 -6.79 14.96
C ALA A 262 38.79 -8.26 15.01
N PRO A 263 39.62 -8.70 14.04
CA PRO A 263 40.30 -9.98 14.11
C PRO A 263 41.12 -10.14 15.40
N ILE A 264 41.22 -11.37 15.89
CA ILE A 264 41.99 -11.72 17.08
C ILE A 264 43.49 -11.76 16.74
N THR A 265 44.27 -10.95 17.47
CA THR A 265 45.73 -10.83 17.30
C THR A 265 46.51 -11.47 18.47
N ASP A 266 45.91 -11.55 19.66
CA ASP A 266 46.55 -12.00 20.90
C ASP A 266 45.55 -12.51 21.94
N GLU A 267 46.04 -13.07 23.05
CA GLU A 267 45.20 -13.52 24.17
C GLU A 267 44.33 -12.38 24.77
N LYS A 268 44.78 -11.11 24.68
CA LYS A 268 44.06 -9.95 25.23
C LYS A 268 42.85 -9.57 24.39
N SER A 269 42.97 -9.61 23.07
CA SER A 269 41.88 -9.44 22.11
C SER A 269 40.89 -10.61 22.19
N MET A 270 41.37 -11.85 22.37
CA MET A 270 40.52 -13.00 22.66
C MET A 270 39.74 -12.83 23.97
N ALA A 271 40.41 -12.47 25.07
CA ALA A 271 39.76 -12.19 26.35
C ALA A 271 38.71 -11.07 26.23
N LYS A 272 39.02 -10.00 25.48
CA LYS A 272 38.09 -8.91 25.19
C LYS A 272 36.88 -9.41 24.40
N PHE A 273 37.07 -10.22 23.36
CA PHE A 273 35.98 -10.79 22.57
C PHE A 273 35.03 -11.60 23.45
N ILE A 274 35.56 -12.55 24.24
CA ILE A 274 34.76 -13.43 25.08
C ILE A 274 34.00 -12.63 26.14
N SER A 275 34.64 -11.63 26.74
CA SER A 275 33.99 -10.82 27.77
C SER A 275 32.81 -10.01 27.23
N HIS A 276 32.97 -9.36 26.07
CA HIS A 276 31.91 -8.52 25.50
C HIS A 276 30.81 -9.30 24.74
N ASN A 277 31.14 -10.47 24.18
CA ASN A 277 30.24 -11.21 23.26
C ASN A 277 29.74 -12.55 23.81
N ILE A 278 30.26 -13.02 24.94
CA ILE A 278 29.79 -14.26 25.61
C ILE A 278 29.42 -13.96 27.05
N GLU A 279 30.38 -13.52 27.88
CA GLU A 279 30.17 -13.36 29.33
C GLU A 279 29.07 -12.34 29.65
N GLU A 280 29.19 -11.11 29.16
CA GLU A 280 28.23 -10.04 29.44
C GLU A 280 26.84 -10.33 28.85
N PRO A 281 26.69 -10.83 27.59
CA PRO A 281 25.42 -11.36 27.11
C PRO A 281 24.83 -12.48 27.98
N VAL A 282 25.64 -13.43 28.47
CA VAL A 282 25.16 -14.50 29.36
C VAL A 282 24.65 -13.94 30.68
N LYS A 283 25.36 -12.99 31.32
CA LYS A 283 24.86 -12.32 32.53
C LYS A 283 23.50 -11.65 32.31
N ASN A 284 23.36 -10.90 31.22
CA ASN A 284 22.12 -10.19 30.91
C ASN A 284 20.97 -11.18 30.59
N ASN A 285 21.22 -12.22 29.80
CA ASN A 285 20.25 -13.29 29.53
C ASN A 285 19.77 -14.00 30.81
N MET A 286 20.66 -14.15 31.80
CA MET A 286 20.35 -14.78 33.09
C MET A 286 19.45 -13.88 33.95
N ILE A 287 19.71 -12.57 33.98
CA ILE A 287 18.86 -11.58 34.65
C ILE A 287 17.46 -11.57 34.03
N GLU A 288 17.37 -11.57 32.69
CA GLU A 288 16.09 -11.64 32.01
C GLU A 288 15.36 -12.96 32.24
N LEU A 289 16.08 -14.08 32.31
CA LEU A 289 15.50 -15.39 32.60
C LEU A 289 14.88 -15.44 34.01
N GLN A 290 15.50 -14.80 34.99
CA GLN A 290 14.93 -14.61 36.33
C GLN A 290 13.71 -13.70 36.32
N SER A 291 13.70 -12.65 35.49
CA SER A 291 12.57 -11.71 35.40
C SER A 291 11.29 -12.38 34.86
N VAL A 292 11.44 -13.40 33.99
CA VAL A 292 10.33 -14.14 33.37
C VAL A 292 9.98 -15.46 34.09
N ASP A 293 10.92 -16.17 34.69
CA ASP A 293 10.70 -17.48 35.35
C ASP A 293 10.09 -17.37 36.76
N LYS A 294 8.96 -16.65 36.87
CA LYS A 294 8.28 -16.36 38.14
C LYS A 294 7.74 -17.59 38.88
N LEU A 295 7.80 -18.77 38.26
CA LEU A 295 7.40 -20.06 38.83
C LEU A 295 8.60 -20.94 39.19
N GLY A 296 9.83 -20.47 38.96
CA GLY A 296 11.07 -21.18 39.24
C GLY A 296 11.18 -22.54 38.56
N LYS A 297 10.72 -22.64 37.30
CA LYS A 297 10.81 -23.86 36.49
C LYS A 297 12.26 -24.23 36.20
N ILE A 298 13.12 -23.21 36.07
CA ILE A 298 14.55 -23.28 35.80
C ILE A 298 15.32 -22.66 36.99
N TYR A 299 14.92 -21.46 37.43
CA TYR A 299 15.53 -20.74 38.56
C TYR A 299 14.71 -20.86 39.84
N ARG A 300 15.09 -21.81 40.72
CA ARG A 300 14.41 -21.98 42.02
C ARG A 300 14.77 -20.89 43.05
N ASN A 301 15.94 -20.26 42.91
CA ASN A 301 16.48 -19.21 43.80
C ASN A 301 17.01 -18.04 42.94
N ASP A 302 17.22 -16.87 43.56
CA ASP A 302 17.83 -15.65 42.97
C ASP A 302 19.35 -15.80 42.70
N VAL A 303 19.72 -16.81 41.93
CA VAL A 303 21.11 -17.24 41.69
C VAL A 303 21.82 -16.30 40.72
N ARG A 304 22.87 -15.60 41.17
CA ARG A 304 23.64 -14.69 40.31
C ARG A 304 24.89 -15.37 39.75
N VAL A 305 25.09 -15.31 38.44
CA VAL A 305 26.34 -15.76 37.78
C VAL A 305 27.25 -14.59 37.47
N ASP A 306 28.51 -14.71 37.86
CA ASP A 306 29.57 -13.74 37.58
C ASP A 306 30.80 -14.38 36.95
N PHE A 307 31.51 -13.56 36.17
CA PHE A 307 32.77 -13.92 35.53
C PHE A 307 33.90 -13.05 36.11
N THR A 308 34.91 -13.66 36.73
CA THR A 308 35.95 -12.95 37.49
C THR A 308 37.37 -13.42 37.14
N ASN A 309 38.35 -12.58 37.45
CA ASN A 309 39.79 -12.84 37.33
C ASN A 309 40.48 -13.05 38.69
N ASP A 310 39.70 -13.16 39.78
CA ASP A 310 40.21 -12.79 41.10
C ASP A 310 41.24 -13.78 41.66
N ALA A 311 42.35 -13.24 42.18
CA ALA A 311 43.45 -14.02 42.74
C ALA A 311 43.05 -14.80 44.00
N GLU A 312 41.99 -14.38 44.70
CA GLU A 312 41.46 -15.14 45.86
C GLU A 312 40.88 -16.51 45.44
N HIS A 313 40.29 -16.60 44.25
CA HIS A 313 39.80 -17.85 43.65
C HIS A 313 40.90 -18.65 42.94
N ALA A 314 42.05 -18.04 42.71
CA ALA A 314 43.20 -18.68 42.06
C ALA A 314 44.05 -19.55 42.99
N LYS A 315 43.74 -19.63 44.30
CA LYS A 315 44.38 -20.56 45.24
C LYS A 315 44.03 -22.01 44.83
N PRO A 316 45.00 -22.83 44.40
CA PRO A 316 44.74 -24.25 44.12
C PRO A 316 44.34 -24.97 45.42
N PHE A 317 43.57 -26.05 45.31
CA PHE A 317 43.36 -26.98 46.42
C PHE A 317 44.72 -27.44 46.97
N GLU A 318 44.99 -27.10 48.23
CA GLU A 318 46.08 -27.56 49.09
C GLU A 318 47.32 -28.13 48.39
N THR A 319 48.21 -27.24 47.97
CA THR A 319 49.63 -27.57 47.85
C THR A 319 50.42 -26.64 48.75
N GLU A 320 50.96 -27.19 49.84
CA GLU A 320 51.93 -26.51 50.67
C GLU A 320 53.13 -26.11 49.79
N THR A 321 53.37 -24.81 49.62
CA THR A 321 54.63 -24.36 49.03
C THR A 321 55.02 -23.00 49.59
N THR A 322 55.91 -23.03 50.58
CA THR A 322 56.68 -21.86 51.02
C THR A 322 57.51 -21.33 49.85
N SER A 323 57.08 -20.25 49.22
CA SER A 323 57.88 -19.50 48.24
C SER A 323 57.56 -18.01 48.30
N SER A 324 58.52 -17.22 48.75
CA SER A 324 58.39 -15.79 49.04
C SER A 324 58.79 -14.92 47.83
N GLN A 325 58.07 -15.07 46.71
CA GLN A 325 58.17 -14.14 45.58
C GLN A 325 56.77 -13.69 45.13
N PRO A 326 56.57 -12.39 44.84
CA PRO A 326 55.34 -11.89 44.25
C PRO A 326 55.27 -12.33 42.79
N ARG A 327 54.67 -13.50 42.53
CA ARG A 327 54.32 -13.90 41.17
C ARG A 327 53.15 -13.04 40.68
N GLU A 328 53.24 -12.59 39.43
CA GLU A 328 52.05 -12.09 38.73
C GLU A 328 50.97 -13.20 38.75
N PRO A 329 49.70 -12.88 39.08
CA PRO A 329 48.63 -13.86 39.03
C PRO A 329 48.51 -14.45 37.63
N VAL A 330 48.49 -15.78 37.53
CA VAL A 330 48.10 -16.46 36.29
C VAL A 330 46.72 -15.94 35.90
N ARG A 331 46.55 -15.54 34.63
CA ARG A 331 45.29 -15.00 34.08
C ARG A 331 44.23 -16.09 33.89
N THR A 332 43.80 -16.68 35.00
CA THR A 332 42.74 -17.67 35.09
C THR A 332 41.41 -16.94 35.24
N ARG A 333 40.40 -17.33 34.46
CA ARG A 333 39.04 -16.80 34.54
C ARG A 333 38.12 -17.82 35.19
N PHE A 334 37.23 -17.34 36.06
CA PHE A 334 36.30 -18.16 36.82
C PHE A 334 34.86 -17.78 36.45
N CYS A 335 34.01 -18.78 36.25
CA CYS A 335 32.57 -18.63 36.27
C CYS A 335 32.07 -19.04 37.66
N ILE A 336 31.41 -18.12 38.36
CA ILE A 336 31.01 -18.27 39.76
C ILE A 336 29.49 -18.08 39.87
N CYS A 337 28.85 -18.93 40.65
CA CYS A 337 27.43 -18.96 40.95
C CYS A 337 27.24 -18.57 42.42
N HIS A 338 26.56 -17.45 42.68
CA HIS A 338 26.29 -16.94 44.03
C HIS A 338 24.86 -17.30 44.45
N ASP A 339 24.70 -17.98 45.58
CA ASP A 339 23.39 -18.20 46.22
C ASP A 339 23.15 -17.17 47.34
N PRO A 340 22.17 -16.27 47.20
CA PRO A 340 21.86 -15.28 48.23
C PRO A 340 21.21 -15.88 49.49
N ALA A 341 20.72 -17.12 49.47
CA ALA A 341 20.22 -17.79 50.67
C ALA A 341 21.31 -18.06 51.72
N VAL A 342 22.60 -17.99 51.32
CA VAL A 342 23.77 -18.27 52.16
C VAL A 342 24.63 -17.00 52.37
N ALA A 343 24.04 -15.80 52.22
CA ALA A 343 24.73 -14.50 52.09
C ALA A 343 25.57 -13.97 53.29
N MET A 344 25.90 -14.79 54.31
CA MET A 344 26.80 -14.39 55.42
C MET A 344 28.24 -14.93 55.29
N SER A 345 28.61 -15.59 54.20
CA SER A 345 29.99 -16.06 53.99
C SER A 345 30.36 -16.11 52.51
N MET A 346 31.63 -15.80 52.18
CA MET A 346 32.22 -16.04 50.85
C MET A 346 32.11 -17.52 50.42
N ALA A 347 31.91 -18.44 51.36
CA ALA A 347 31.62 -19.85 51.11
C ALA A 347 30.24 -20.12 50.44
N SER A 348 29.41 -19.10 50.19
CA SER A 348 28.14 -19.22 49.44
C SER A 348 28.31 -19.35 47.93
N SER A 349 29.54 -19.23 47.43
CA SER A 349 29.83 -19.12 46.00
C SER A 349 30.30 -20.45 45.42
N THR A 350 29.54 -21.01 44.49
CA THR A 350 29.88 -22.26 43.78
C THR A 350 30.64 -21.93 42.49
N MET A 351 31.86 -22.45 42.36
CA MET A 351 32.62 -22.35 41.11
C MET A 351 32.01 -23.31 40.07
N LEU A 352 31.57 -22.78 38.92
CA LEU A 352 30.95 -23.58 37.85
C LEU A 352 31.99 -24.11 36.86
N TYR A 353 32.88 -23.24 36.38
CA TYR A 353 33.99 -23.64 35.51
C TYR A 353 35.15 -22.66 35.55
N VAL A 354 36.33 -23.16 35.16
CA VAL A 354 37.60 -22.42 35.07
C VAL A 354 38.05 -22.42 33.62
N TRP A 355 38.55 -21.29 33.11
CA TRP A 355 39.03 -21.19 31.74
C TRP A 355 40.16 -20.16 31.57
N GLU A 356 40.94 -20.28 30.49
CA GLU A 356 42.02 -19.35 30.13
C GLU A 356 41.89 -18.99 28.64
N PRO A 357 41.92 -17.70 28.25
CA PRO A 357 41.95 -17.31 26.85
C PRO A 357 43.29 -17.66 26.23
N LYS A 358 43.30 -18.58 25.25
CA LYS A 358 44.49 -18.87 24.42
C LYS A 358 44.37 -18.26 23.04
N ALA A 359 45.53 -17.90 22.47
CA ALA A 359 45.57 -17.41 21.11
C ALA A 359 45.38 -18.61 20.17
N PRO A 360 44.55 -18.49 19.12
CA PRO A 360 44.15 -19.64 18.31
C PRO A 360 45.25 -20.17 17.38
N TYR A 361 46.45 -19.59 17.42
CA TYR A 361 47.67 -20.10 16.78
C TYR A 361 48.55 -20.97 17.70
N ASP A 362 48.27 -21.02 19.01
CA ASP A 362 49.09 -21.76 19.98
C ASP A 362 48.93 -23.29 19.88
N ILE A 363 47.75 -23.78 19.46
CA ILE A 363 47.37 -25.20 19.45
C ILE A 363 46.46 -25.51 18.25
N THR A 364 46.80 -26.51 17.44
CA THR A 364 45.93 -26.96 16.34
C THR A 364 44.73 -27.78 16.84
N VAL A 365 43.64 -27.81 16.08
CA VAL A 365 42.45 -28.63 16.42
C VAL A 365 42.79 -30.12 16.56
N GLU A 366 43.79 -30.61 15.83
CA GLU A 366 44.26 -32.00 15.88
C GLU A 366 45.09 -32.29 17.14
N GLN A 367 45.96 -31.36 17.53
CA GLN A 367 46.66 -31.39 18.82
C GLN A 367 45.65 -31.36 19.97
N LEU A 368 44.66 -30.46 19.92
CA LEU A 368 43.61 -30.35 20.92
C LEU A 368 42.81 -31.66 21.05
N ARG A 369 42.36 -32.26 19.94
CA ARG A 369 41.67 -33.57 19.92
C ARG A 369 42.54 -34.71 20.47
N THR A 370 43.86 -34.60 20.36
CA THR A 370 44.79 -35.61 20.89
C THR A 370 44.98 -35.44 22.39
N LEU A 371 45.14 -34.19 22.86
CA LEU A 371 45.29 -33.83 24.28
C LEU A 371 44.01 -34.04 25.10
N LEU A 372 42.83 -33.88 24.49
CA LEU A 372 41.52 -34.05 25.14
C LEU A 372 40.93 -35.46 25.02
N ARG A 373 41.73 -36.48 24.67
CA ARG A 373 41.26 -37.87 24.74
C ARG A 373 40.95 -38.25 26.19
N PRO A 374 39.93 -39.10 26.45
CA PRO A 374 39.65 -39.58 27.80
C PRO A 374 40.87 -40.23 28.44
N THR A 375 41.24 -39.77 29.64
CA THR A 375 42.42 -40.21 30.39
C THR A 375 42.09 -40.38 31.87
N THR A 376 42.60 -41.45 32.46
CA THR A 376 42.46 -41.75 33.90
C THR A 376 43.35 -40.89 34.80
N SER A 377 44.30 -40.19 34.20
CA SER A 377 45.37 -39.39 34.79
C SER A 377 45.78 -38.34 33.75
N PHE A 378 45.54 -37.06 34.04
CA PHE A 378 45.98 -35.98 33.15
C PHE A 378 47.48 -35.71 33.37
N GLY A 379 48.27 -35.70 32.30
CA GLY A 379 49.72 -35.42 32.34
C GLY A 379 50.63 -36.63 32.15
N GLU A 380 50.12 -37.87 32.17
CA GLU A 380 50.90 -39.06 31.82
C GLU A 380 51.04 -39.21 30.29
N VAL A 381 51.84 -38.34 29.67
CA VAL A 381 52.36 -38.57 28.31
C VAL A 381 53.49 -39.59 28.41
N ALA A 382 53.38 -40.67 27.64
CA ALA A 382 54.26 -41.83 27.74
C ALA A 382 55.76 -41.48 27.58
N GLU A 383 56.56 -41.80 28.60
CA GLU A 383 57.99 -42.06 28.45
C GLU A 383 58.15 -43.29 27.54
N GLY A 384 58.33 -43.03 26.24
CA GLY A 384 57.89 -44.00 25.22
C GLY A 384 58.69 -44.08 23.93
N ARG A 385 59.97 -43.67 23.94
CA ARG A 385 61.10 -44.24 23.14
C ARG A 385 62.27 -43.26 23.04
N ASP A 386 63.25 -43.41 23.92
CA ASP A 386 64.65 -43.12 23.55
C ASP A 386 65.59 -44.18 24.15
N SER A 387 65.86 -45.23 23.38
CA SER A 387 66.92 -46.22 23.66
C SER A 387 67.25 -47.01 22.40
N GLY A 388 68.21 -46.51 21.61
CA GLY A 388 68.56 -47.08 20.30
C GLY A 388 69.99 -46.81 19.83
N LYS A 389 70.98 -46.75 20.74
CA LYS A 389 72.39 -46.55 20.36
C LYS A 389 72.98 -47.78 19.64
N ALA A 390 73.29 -47.65 18.36
CA ALA A 390 74.32 -48.41 17.65
C ALA A 390 74.87 -47.55 16.49
N SER A 391 75.97 -46.82 16.65
CA SER A 391 77.37 -47.31 16.58
C SER A 391 77.76 -47.94 15.23
N ARG A 392 78.28 -47.10 14.31
CA ARG A 392 79.35 -47.37 13.32
C ARG A 392 79.70 -46.02 12.67
N ARG A 393 80.81 -45.40 13.06
CA ARG A 393 82.19 -45.55 12.55
C ARG A 393 82.49 -44.54 11.43
N SER A 394 83.49 -43.70 11.72
CA SER A 394 84.22 -42.83 10.80
C SER A 394 84.97 -43.60 9.71
N GLY A 395 85.15 -43.00 8.54
CA GLY A 395 86.19 -43.39 7.58
C GLY A 395 85.91 -42.99 6.14
N CYS A 396 86.55 -41.89 5.71
CA CYS A 396 86.62 -41.34 4.33
C CYS A 396 85.32 -40.85 3.70
#